data_AF-A0A093S9A0-F1
#
_entry.id   AF-A0A093S9A0-F1
#
_cell.length_a   1.000
_cell.length_b   1.000
_cell.length_c   1.000
_cell.angle_alpha   90.00
_cell.angle_beta   90.00
_cell.angle_gamma   90.00
#
_symmetry.space_group_name_H-M   'P 1'
#
loop_
_entity.id
_entity.type
_entity.pdbx_description
1 polymer ?
#
loop_
_entity_poly.entity_id
_entity_poly.type
_entity_poly.pdbx_seq_one_letter_code
_entity_poly.pdbx_strand_id
1 'polypeptide(L)'
;MKVLSTSSVMHDFSHVVVPLQNDASRTWRSAIRVQLGKLLLSVVLLFCFLTPTYAADAASFKISAQTFADRMNANLMKLNIPLKLIINVEKGTSVDDFQHIFNEHVGLIGSIESKNQQLNEIVLLSAASESLEATTQNLQIVTAAFSALLGANTLSGEDNVESREMTEMMFGLLQDSRTSGKGVQQRGNIRFTATTNEDTDIIFTAEPTL
;
A
#
# COMPACT_ATOMS: atom_id res chain seq x y z
N MET A 1 47.51 16.64 -63.23
CA MET A 1 46.50 16.43 -62.16
C MET A 1 45.81 17.75 -61.88
N LYS A 2 44.53 17.87 -62.27
CA LYS A 2 43.62 18.97 -61.95
C LYS A 2 42.24 18.32 -61.85
N VAL A 3 41.65 18.32 -60.66
CA VAL A 3 40.30 17.82 -60.41
C VAL A 3 39.45 19.04 -60.06
N LEU A 4 38.44 19.29 -60.88
CA LEU A 4 37.43 20.33 -60.68
C LEU A 4 36.23 19.69 -59.98
N SER A 5 35.94 20.13 -58.76
CA SER A 5 34.72 19.81 -58.04
C SER A 5 33.51 20.48 -58.70
N THR A 6 32.44 19.74 -58.90
CA THR A 6 31.11 20.26 -59.25
C THR A 6 30.19 20.09 -58.04
N SER A 7 29.72 21.22 -57.51
CA SER A 7 28.60 21.28 -56.59
C SER A 7 27.31 21.48 -57.39
N SER A 8 26.28 20.70 -57.10
CA SER A 8 24.92 20.96 -57.56
C SER A 8 23.97 20.95 -56.37
N VAL A 9 23.41 22.12 -56.09
CA VAL A 9 22.24 22.31 -55.23
C VAL A 9 21.01 22.19 -56.11
N MET A 10 20.04 21.33 -55.73
CA MET A 10 18.63 21.53 -56.07
C MET A 10 17.77 21.11 -54.87
N HIS A 11 16.85 22.01 -54.51
CA HIS A 11 15.78 21.81 -53.56
C HIS A 11 14.81 20.74 -54.07
N ASP A 12 14.40 19.81 -53.20
CA ASP A 12 13.21 19.00 -53.44
C ASP A 12 12.38 18.82 -52.16
N PHE A 13 11.07 18.88 -52.35
CA PHE A 13 10.04 18.88 -51.32
C PHE A 13 9.90 17.47 -50.74
N SER A 14 10.03 17.33 -49.42
CA SER A 14 9.58 16.12 -48.73
C SER A 14 8.58 16.50 -47.65
N HIS A 15 7.32 16.17 -47.93
CA HIS A 15 6.25 16.10 -46.95
C HIS A 15 6.72 15.33 -45.72
N VAL A 16 6.82 16.01 -44.58
CA VAL A 16 6.86 15.34 -43.28
C VAL A 16 5.46 14.80 -43.04
N VAL A 17 5.25 13.52 -43.37
CA VAL A 17 4.15 12.75 -42.80
C VAL A 17 4.49 12.56 -41.33
N VAL A 18 3.85 13.33 -40.46
CA VAL A 18 3.84 13.10 -39.02
C VAL A 18 3.26 11.70 -38.80
N PRO A 19 3.95 10.76 -38.14
CA PRO A 19 3.31 9.52 -37.74
C PRO A 19 2.24 9.90 -36.72
N LEU A 20 0.97 9.61 -37.04
CA LEU A 20 -0.16 9.74 -36.11
C LEU A 20 0.18 8.94 -34.85
N GLN A 21 0.61 9.65 -33.82
CA GLN A 21 1.01 9.08 -32.55
C GLN A 21 -0.20 8.39 -31.93
N ASN A 22 0.00 7.13 -31.60
CA ASN A 22 -1.01 6.18 -31.18
C ASN A 22 -1.40 6.39 -29.70
N ASP A 23 -1.69 7.64 -29.32
CA ASP A 23 -1.96 8.04 -27.93
C ASP A 23 -3.23 7.39 -27.36
N ALA A 24 -4.18 7.02 -28.23
CA ALA A 24 -5.39 6.28 -27.86
C ALA A 24 -5.09 4.84 -27.37
N SER A 25 -4.06 4.19 -27.93
CA SER A 25 -3.72 2.81 -27.55
C SER A 25 -2.99 2.73 -26.20
N ARG A 26 -2.24 3.77 -25.85
CA ARG A 26 -1.47 3.85 -24.60
C ARG A 26 -2.37 4.19 -23.42
N THR A 27 -3.31 5.12 -23.63
CA THR A 27 -4.34 5.50 -22.65
C THR A 27 -5.30 4.35 -22.37
N TRP A 28 -5.74 3.62 -23.40
CA TRP A 28 -6.64 2.47 -23.19
C TRP A 28 -5.95 1.29 -22.49
N ARG A 29 -4.69 0.98 -22.84
CA ARG A 29 -3.91 -0.04 -22.12
C ARG A 29 -3.64 0.33 -20.66
N SER A 30 -3.40 1.61 -20.39
CA SER A 30 -3.26 2.13 -19.03
C SER A 30 -4.58 2.01 -18.25
N ALA A 31 -5.70 2.40 -18.84
CA ALA A 31 -7.02 2.28 -18.22
C ALA A 31 -7.39 0.81 -17.93
N ILE A 32 -7.10 -0.10 -18.86
CA ILE A 32 -7.30 -1.54 -18.67
C ILE A 32 -6.40 -2.05 -17.55
N ARG A 33 -5.13 -1.63 -17.47
CA ARG A 33 -4.23 -2.02 -16.36
C ARG A 33 -4.73 -1.53 -15.00
N VAL A 34 -5.25 -0.30 -14.92
CA VAL A 34 -5.81 0.24 -13.67
C VAL A 34 -7.08 -0.51 -13.26
N GLN A 35 -7.98 -0.82 -14.20
CA GLN A 35 -9.15 -1.65 -13.93
C GLN A 35 -8.78 -3.09 -13.55
N LEU A 36 -7.78 -3.67 -14.20
CA LEU A 36 -7.27 -5.01 -13.90
C LEU A 36 -6.58 -5.05 -12.54
N GLY A 37 -5.83 -4.00 -12.18
CA GLY A 37 -5.20 -3.86 -10.86
C GLY A 37 -6.23 -3.76 -9.74
N LYS A 38 -7.30 -2.98 -9.93
CA LYS A 38 -8.45 -2.94 -9.00
C LYS A 38 -9.11 -4.31 -8.86
N LEU A 39 -9.31 -5.02 -9.98
CA LEU A 39 -9.88 -6.37 -9.98
C LEU A 39 -8.97 -7.38 -9.29
N LEU A 40 -7.67 -7.34 -9.54
CA LEU A 40 -6.68 -8.23 -8.93
C LEU A 40 -6.55 -7.96 -7.44
N LEU A 41 -6.48 -6.71 -7.00
CA LEU A 41 -6.47 -6.37 -5.58
C LEU A 41 -7.75 -6.87 -4.90
N SER A 42 -8.91 -6.66 -5.52
CA SER A 42 -10.19 -7.18 -5.01
C SER A 42 -10.23 -8.71 -4.97
N VAL A 43 -9.62 -9.39 -5.94
CA VAL A 43 -9.56 -10.86 -6.01
C VAL A 43 -8.56 -11.41 -4.99
N VAL A 44 -7.40 -10.78 -4.81
CA VAL A 44 -6.40 -11.15 -3.78
C VAL A 44 -6.98 -10.96 -2.39
N LEU A 45 -7.68 -9.84 -2.14
CA LEU A 45 -8.46 -9.65 -0.92
C LEU A 45 -9.43 -10.82 -0.74
N LEU A 46 -10.16 -11.23 -1.80
CA LEU A 46 -11.08 -12.37 -1.77
C LEU A 46 -10.37 -13.70 -1.43
N PHE A 47 -9.13 -13.92 -1.91
CA PHE A 47 -8.36 -15.14 -1.65
C PHE A 47 -7.80 -15.22 -0.23
N CYS A 48 -7.55 -14.08 0.43
CA CYS A 48 -7.21 -14.06 1.86
C CYS A 48 -8.33 -14.63 2.76
N PHE A 49 -9.58 -14.77 2.25
CA PHE A 49 -10.71 -15.35 2.98
C PHE A 49 -10.83 -16.88 2.89
N LEU A 50 -10.02 -17.59 2.09
CA LEU A 50 -10.18 -19.04 1.94
C LEU A 50 -9.53 -19.87 3.06
N THR A 51 -8.68 -19.26 3.89
CA THR A 51 -8.18 -19.92 5.10
C THR A 51 -8.36 -19.03 6.32
N PRO A 52 -9.46 -19.22 7.05
CA PRO A 52 -9.58 -18.97 8.48
C PRO A 52 -8.38 -19.47 9.30
N THR A 53 -7.22 -18.80 9.29
CA THR A 53 -6.20 -19.04 10.33
C THR A 53 -6.64 -18.28 11.59
N TYR A 54 -7.78 -18.68 12.14
CA TYR A 54 -8.41 -18.05 13.31
C TYR A 54 -8.10 -18.87 14.56
N ALA A 55 -7.36 -18.27 15.49
CA ALA A 55 -7.28 -18.76 16.86
C ALA A 55 -8.27 -17.97 17.72
N ALA A 56 -9.22 -18.66 18.36
CA ALA A 56 -10.23 -18.10 19.27
C ALA A 56 -9.66 -17.55 20.61
N ASP A 57 -8.34 -17.38 20.71
CA ASP A 57 -7.58 -16.81 21.83
C ASP A 57 -6.41 -15.96 21.30
N ALA A 58 -6.61 -15.28 20.16
CA ALA A 58 -5.58 -14.43 19.56
C ALA A 58 -5.30 -13.22 20.45
N ALA A 59 -4.01 -12.91 20.65
CA ALA A 59 -3.59 -11.68 21.28
C ALA A 59 -4.22 -10.47 20.57
N SER A 60 -4.55 -9.41 21.33
CA SER A 60 -5.22 -8.22 20.79
C SER A 60 -4.36 -6.97 20.95
N PHE A 61 -4.61 -5.97 20.10
CA PHE A 61 -4.00 -4.65 20.22
C PHE A 61 -4.56 -3.84 21.38
N LYS A 62 -5.55 -4.36 22.12
CA LYS A 62 -6.28 -3.67 23.20
C LYS A 62 -6.90 -2.33 22.77
N ILE A 63 -7.22 -2.18 21.48
CA ILE A 63 -7.97 -1.05 20.92
C ILE A 63 -9.16 -1.57 20.11
N SER A 64 -10.22 -0.78 20.03
CA SER A 64 -11.33 -1.07 19.13
C SER A 64 -10.97 -0.73 17.69
N ALA A 65 -11.64 -1.36 16.72
CA ALA A 65 -11.50 -1.03 15.31
C ALA A 65 -11.81 0.46 15.05
N GLN A 66 -12.84 1.02 15.69
CA GLN A 66 -13.17 2.44 15.57
C GLN A 66 -12.04 3.35 16.08
N THR A 67 -11.43 3.03 17.23
CA THR A 67 -10.27 3.79 17.75
C THR A 67 -9.11 3.76 16.76
N PHE A 68 -8.88 2.61 16.12
CA PHE A 68 -7.87 2.50 15.06
C PHE A 68 -8.21 3.41 13.86
N ALA A 69 -9.46 3.39 13.38
CA ALA A 69 -9.88 4.27 12.27
C ALA A 69 -9.76 5.76 12.59
N ASP A 70 -10.11 6.17 13.81
CA ASP A 70 -10.01 7.57 14.22
C ASP A 70 -8.54 8.03 14.20
N ARG A 71 -7.62 7.21 14.72
CA ARG A 71 -6.18 7.47 14.69
C ARG A 71 -5.61 7.46 13.27
N MET A 72 -6.00 6.49 12.45
CA MET A 72 -5.56 6.41 11.07
C MET A 72 -6.01 7.64 10.27
N ASN A 73 -7.27 8.04 10.42
CA ASN A 73 -7.81 9.23 9.78
C ASN A 73 -7.10 10.51 10.24
N ALA A 74 -6.76 10.61 11.53
CA ALA A 74 -5.94 11.71 12.03
C ALA A 74 -4.54 11.74 11.38
N ASN A 75 -3.90 10.58 11.22
CA ASN A 75 -2.61 10.47 10.55
C ASN A 75 -2.68 10.83 9.05
N LEU A 76 -3.71 10.36 8.34
CA LEU A 76 -3.93 10.71 6.93
C LEU A 76 -4.15 12.22 6.74
N MET A 77 -4.92 12.85 7.64
CA MET A 77 -5.10 14.31 7.62
C MET A 77 -3.78 15.06 7.86
N LYS A 78 -2.95 14.62 8.81
CA LYS A 78 -1.62 15.23 9.05
C LYS A 78 -0.73 15.15 7.81
N LEU A 79 -0.79 14.04 7.09
CA LEU A 79 -0.04 13.81 5.85
C LEU A 79 -0.65 14.50 4.61
N ASN A 80 -1.74 15.27 4.77
CA ASN A 80 -2.50 15.88 3.68
C ASN A 80 -3.00 14.87 2.62
N ILE A 81 -3.32 13.65 3.04
CA ILE A 81 -3.89 12.62 2.16
C ILE A 81 -5.41 12.69 2.25
N PRO A 82 -6.14 13.01 1.16
CA PRO A 82 -7.58 13.21 1.17
C PRO A 82 -8.37 11.89 1.12
N LEU A 83 -7.94 10.89 1.88
CA LEU A 83 -8.57 9.58 1.99
C LEU A 83 -9.04 9.36 3.43
N LYS A 84 -10.01 8.46 3.61
CA LYS A 84 -10.60 8.19 4.92
C LYS A 84 -10.93 6.72 5.08
N LEU A 85 -10.42 6.11 6.14
CA LEU A 85 -10.84 4.79 6.59
C LEU A 85 -12.27 4.86 7.13
N ILE A 86 -13.15 4.08 6.51
CA ILE A 86 -14.51 3.82 6.95
C ILE A 86 -14.60 2.35 7.30
N ILE A 87 -14.97 2.05 8.55
CA ILE A 87 -15.13 0.68 9.04
C ILE A 87 -16.58 0.27 8.88
N ASN A 88 -16.80 -0.74 8.05
CA ASN A 88 -18.05 -1.49 8.00
C ASN A 88 -17.71 -2.91 8.45
N VAL A 89 -18.13 -3.28 9.67
CA VAL A 89 -17.82 -4.59 10.23
C VAL A 89 -18.75 -5.64 9.64
N GLU A 90 -18.18 -6.68 9.06
CA GLU A 90 -18.88 -7.90 8.65
C GLU A 90 -18.79 -8.93 9.77
N LYS A 91 -19.93 -9.52 10.14
CA LYS A 91 -20.00 -10.47 11.23
C LYS A 91 -19.62 -11.87 10.76
N GLY A 92 -18.58 -12.43 11.36
CA GLY A 92 -18.16 -13.81 11.11
C GLY A 92 -18.64 -14.76 12.20
N THR A 93 -18.42 -16.07 11.97
CA THR A 93 -18.78 -17.11 12.95
C THR A 93 -17.81 -17.19 14.13
N SER A 94 -16.61 -16.62 14.00
CA SER A 94 -15.54 -16.73 15.02
C SER A 94 -14.75 -15.43 15.18
N VAL A 95 -14.58 -14.66 14.11
CA VAL A 95 -13.91 -13.35 14.09
C VAL A 95 -14.78 -12.43 13.24
N ASP A 96 -15.01 -11.21 13.72
CA ASP A 96 -15.63 -10.15 12.92
C ASP A 96 -14.51 -9.46 12.12
N ASP A 97 -14.76 -9.04 10.88
CA ASP A 97 -13.73 -8.37 10.07
C ASP A 97 -14.26 -7.07 9.44
N PHE A 98 -13.34 -6.26 8.91
CA PHE A 98 -13.69 -5.14 8.06
C PHE A 98 -12.68 -5.00 6.95
N GLN A 99 -13.16 -4.50 5.81
CA GLN A 99 -12.34 -4.27 4.63
C GLN A 99 -12.46 -2.83 4.18
N HIS A 100 -11.36 -2.27 3.69
CA HIS A 100 -11.35 -0.94 3.13
C HIS A 100 -10.34 -0.83 1.99
N ILE A 101 -10.75 -0.21 0.89
CA ILE A 101 -9.89 0.10 -0.24
C ILE A 101 -9.66 1.60 -0.24
N PHE A 102 -8.42 2.04 0.00
CA PHE A 102 -8.06 3.46 0.00
C PHE A 102 -7.96 4.00 -1.42
N ASN A 103 -7.34 3.24 -2.31
CA ASN A 103 -7.19 3.55 -3.73
C ASN A 103 -7.00 2.24 -4.54
N GLU A 104 -6.74 2.32 -5.84
CA GLU A 104 -6.46 1.15 -6.70
C GLU A 104 -5.29 0.26 -6.27
N HIS A 105 -4.40 0.76 -5.41
CA HIS A 105 -3.16 0.09 -5.04
C HIS A 105 -3.13 -0.33 -3.57
N VAL A 106 -3.94 0.26 -2.69
CA VAL A 106 -3.89 0.02 -1.25
C VAL A 106 -5.22 -0.46 -0.70
N GLY A 107 -5.23 -1.70 -0.22
CA GLY A 107 -6.32 -2.32 0.52
C GLY A 107 -5.93 -2.62 1.96
N LEU A 108 -6.91 -2.64 2.85
CA LEU A 108 -6.75 -2.98 4.26
C LEU A 108 -7.84 -3.96 4.67
N ILE A 109 -7.44 -5.01 5.39
CA ILE A 109 -8.31 -5.92 6.13
C ILE A 109 -7.94 -5.78 7.59
N GLY A 110 -8.94 -5.61 8.45
CA GLY A 110 -8.75 -5.68 9.90
C GLY A 110 -9.63 -6.75 10.51
N SER A 111 -9.07 -7.48 11.46
CA SER A 111 -9.75 -8.56 12.17
C SER A 111 -10.08 -8.11 13.59
N ILE A 112 -11.24 -8.52 14.09
CA ILE A 112 -11.80 -8.13 15.39
C ILE A 112 -12.17 -9.39 16.16
N GLU A 113 -11.61 -9.53 17.35
CA GLU A 113 -11.97 -10.60 18.28
C GLU A 113 -13.44 -10.46 18.70
N SER A 114 -14.28 -11.42 18.34
CA SER A 114 -15.74 -11.39 18.56
C SER A 114 -16.14 -11.17 20.03
N LYS A 115 -15.34 -11.70 20.97
CA LYS A 115 -15.64 -11.67 22.40
C LYS A 115 -15.47 -10.29 23.04
N ASN A 116 -14.34 -9.64 22.77
CA ASN A 116 -13.99 -8.36 23.40
C ASN A 116 -14.13 -7.16 22.43
N GLN A 117 -14.45 -7.43 21.16
CA GLN A 117 -14.57 -6.42 20.09
C GLN A 117 -13.28 -5.60 19.93
N GLN A 118 -12.14 -6.26 20.14
CA GLN A 118 -10.81 -5.66 20.03
C GLN A 118 -10.16 -6.07 18.72
N LEU A 119 -9.45 -5.12 18.10
CA LEU A 119 -8.63 -5.38 16.92
C LEU A 119 -7.52 -6.38 17.30
N ASN A 120 -7.35 -7.44 16.51
CA ASN A 120 -6.34 -8.48 16.75
C ASN A 120 -5.33 -8.60 15.61
N GLU A 121 -5.65 -8.16 14.39
CA GLU A 121 -4.75 -8.17 13.25
C GLU A 121 -5.13 -7.08 12.25
N ILE A 122 -4.12 -6.55 11.56
CA ILE A 122 -4.34 -5.83 10.31
C ILE A 122 -3.45 -6.39 9.20
N VAL A 123 -4.00 -6.45 8.00
CA VAL A 123 -3.30 -6.79 6.76
C VAL A 123 -3.51 -5.63 5.80
N LEU A 124 -2.41 -5.06 5.29
CA LEU A 124 -2.43 -4.07 4.23
C LEU A 124 -1.77 -4.64 2.98
N LEU A 125 -2.47 -4.54 1.87
CA LEU A 125 -1.96 -4.91 0.55
C LEU A 125 -1.58 -3.62 -0.16
N SER A 126 -0.32 -3.49 -0.56
CA SER A 126 0.16 -2.37 -1.37
C SER A 126 0.70 -2.91 -2.69
N ALA A 127 -0.06 -2.73 -3.75
CA ALA A 127 0.37 -3.05 -5.10
C ALA A 127 1.39 -2.03 -5.61
N ALA A 128 2.31 -2.48 -6.47
CA ALA A 128 3.26 -1.61 -7.14
C ALA A 128 2.55 -0.59 -8.05
N SER A 129 3.13 0.60 -8.18
CA SER A 129 2.65 1.65 -9.08
C SER A 129 3.79 2.16 -9.96
N GLU A 130 3.47 2.45 -11.22
CA GLU A 130 4.43 3.05 -12.17
C GLU A 130 4.74 4.52 -11.82
N SER A 131 3.89 5.17 -11.01
CA SER A 131 4.09 6.54 -10.54
C SER A 131 4.84 6.56 -9.21
N LEU A 132 5.93 7.33 -9.14
CA LEU A 132 6.68 7.56 -7.91
C LEU A 132 5.82 8.28 -6.86
N GLU A 133 4.99 9.21 -7.29
CA GLU A 133 4.06 9.93 -6.41
C GLU A 133 3.04 8.98 -5.79
N ALA A 134 2.42 8.13 -6.61
CA ALA A 134 1.47 7.13 -6.12
C ALA A 134 2.14 6.11 -5.19
N THR A 135 3.34 5.64 -5.54
CA THR A 135 4.13 4.74 -4.68
C THR A 135 4.43 5.39 -3.32
N THR A 136 4.78 6.67 -3.31
CA THR A 136 5.06 7.42 -2.08
C THR A 136 3.80 7.55 -1.22
N GLN A 137 2.68 7.95 -1.83
CA GLN A 137 1.40 8.05 -1.14
C GLN A 137 0.93 6.69 -0.59
N ASN A 138 1.10 5.60 -1.34
CA ASN A 138 0.76 4.25 -0.89
C ASN A 138 1.54 3.86 0.37
N LEU A 139 2.85 4.12 0.38
CA LEU A 139 3.68 3.90 1.57
C LEU A 139 3.25 4.79 2.74
N GLN A 140 2.88 6.05 2.48
CA GLN A 140 2.36 6.94 3.52
C GLN A 140 1.05 6.43 4.15
N ILE A 141 0.16 5.81 3.36
CA ILE A 141 -1.06 5.16 3.88
C ILE A 141 -0.70 3.99 4.80
N VAL A 142 0.28 3.16 4.42
CA VAL A 142 0.76 2.05 5.25
C VAL A 142 1.38 2.55 6.55
N THR A 143 2.25 3.56 6.46
CA THR A 143 2.86 4.22 7.62
C THR A 143 1.80 4.81 8.55
N ALA A 144 0.74 5.42 8.01
CA ALA A 144 -0.37 5.95 8.79
C ALA A 144 -1.11 4.86 9.58
N ALA A 145 -1.31 3.67 8.98
CA ALA A 145 -1.93 2.53 9.65
C ALA A 145 -1.03 1.98 10.77
N PHE A 146 0.26 1.80 10.52
CA PHE A 146 1.19 1.31 11.55
C PHE A 146 1.34 2.29 12.72
N SER A 147 1.43 3.60 12.44
CA SER A 147 1.40 4.63 13.47
C SER A 147 0.08 4.63 14.27
N ALA A 148 -1.07 4.36 13.63
CA ALA A 148 -2.36 4.29 14.31
C ALA A 148 -2.43 3.15 15.35
N LEU A 149 -1.75 2.02 15.07
CA LEU A 149 -1.63 0.90 16.01
C LEU A 149 -0.76 1.24 17.22
N LEU A 150 0.41 1.85 17.00
CA LEU A 150 1.32 2.23 18.09
C LEU A 150 0.68 3.29 19.01
N GLY A 151 -0.14 4.17 18.45
CA GLY A 151 -0.91 5.17 19.18
C GLY A 151 -0.08 6.39 19.55
N ALA A 152 -0.73 7.56 19.55
CA ALA A 152 -0.11 8.84 19.90
C ALA A 152 0.08 9.07 21.42
N ASN A 153 0.02 8.03 22.26
CA ASN A 153 -0.07 8.16 23.73
C ASN A 153 1.22 7.83 24.49
N THR A 154 2.37 7.82 23.82
CA THR A 154 3.64 8.02 24.52
C THR A 154 3.90 9.53 24.54
N LEU A 155 4.04 10.09 25.74
CA LEU A 155 4.33 11.51 26.00
C LEU A 155 5.62 12.03 25.32
N SER A 156 6.30 11.19 24.53
CA SER A 156 7.55 11.45 23.82
C SER A 156 7.38 11.79 22.34
N GLY A 157 6.21 11.60 21.72
CA GLY A 157 6.01 11.88 20.28
C GLY A 157 6.76 10.94 19.33
N GLU A 158 7.37 9.88 19.86
CA GLU A 158 8.20 8.88 19.16
C GLU A 158 7.37 8.00 18.20
N ASP A 159 6.05 7.87 18.41
CA ASP A 159 5.15 7.06 17.58
C ASP A 159 4.31 7.91 16.59
N ASN A 160 4.69 9.18 16.39
CA ASN A 160 4.07 10.05 15.38
C ASN A 160 4.29 9.48 13.97
N VAL A 161 3.34 9.69 13.07
CA VAL A 161 3.43 9.23 11.67
C VAL A 161 4.63 9.82 10.92
N GLU A 162 5.12 10.98 11.37
CA GLU A 162 6.31 11.67 10.85
C GLU A 162 7.54 11.48 11.75
N SER A 163 7.49 10.59 12.75
CA SER A 163 8.63 10.37 13.63
C SER A 163 9.79 9.71 12.88
N ARG A 164 10.99 9.94 13.41
CA ARG A 164 12.20 9.31 12.89
C ARG A 164 12.14 7.79 13.08
N GLU A 165 11.63 7.36 14.22
CA GLU A 165 11.50 5.96 14.62
C GLU A 165 10.55 5.18 13.70
N MET A 166 9.45 5.83 13.28
CA MET A 166 8.51 5.30 12.30
C MET A 166 9.17 5.19 10.93
N THR A 167 9.91 6.23 10.52
CA THR A 167 10.64 6.23 9.24
C THR A 167 11.69 5.13 9.19
N GLU A 168 12.49 4.97 10.25
CA GLU A 168 13.50 3.93 10.36
C GLU A 168 12.89 2.53 10.38
N MET A 169 11.77 2.34 11.07
CA MET A 169 11.04 1.06 11.07
C MET A 169 10.57 0.69 9.67
N MET A 170 9.89 1.61 8.97
CA MET A 170 9.38 1.38 7.64
C MET A 170 10.51 1.14 6.63
N PHE A 171 11.60 1.90 6.73
CA PHE A 171 12.77 1.70 5.89
C PHE A 171 13.39 0.31 6.11
N GLY A 172 13.59 -0.11 7.36
CA GLY A 172 14.12 -1.44 7.69
C GLY A 172 13.23 -2.56 7.17
N LEU A 173 11.90 -2.47 7.40
CA LEU A 173 10.93 -3.44 6.87
C LEU A 173 11.03 -3.58 5.35
N LEU A 174 11.05 -2.46 4.62
CA LEU A 174 11.11 -2.46 3.16
C LEU A 174 12.45 -2.97 2.64
N GLN A 175 13.56 -2.58 3.27
CA GLN A 175 14.90 -3.02 2.89
C GLN A 175 15.03 -4.54 3.05
N ASP A 176 14.63 -5.08 4.20
CA ASP A 176 14.70 -6.51 4.49
C ASP A 176 13.75 -7.30 3.58
N SER A 177 12.53 -6.79 3.37
CA SER A 177 11.53 -7.40 2.49
C SER A 177 12.00 -7.47 1.04
N ARG A 178 12.73 -6.46 0.55
CA ARG A 178 13.25 -6.45 -0.83
C ARG A 178 14.50 -7.30 -1.01
N THR A 179 15.32 -7.43 0.02
CA THR A 179 16.59 -8.18 -0.06
C THR A 179 16.39 -9.68 0.20
N SER A 180 15.45 -10.04 1.08
CA SER A 180 15.25 -11.43 1.54
C SER A 180 13.85 -11.98 1.28
N GLY A 181 12.95 -11.18 0.70
CA GLY A 181 11.54 -11.53 0.49
C GLY A 181 10.64 -11.26 1.70
N LYS A 182 11.22 -11.06 2.90
CA LYS A 182 10.46 -10.78 4.12
C LYS A 182 11.24 -9.89 5.10
N GLY A 183 10.64 -8.75 5.47
CA GLY A 183 11.11 -7.90 6.56
C GLY A 183 10.25 -8.06 7.80
N VAL A 184 10.88 -8.11 8.97
CA VAL A 184 10.17 -8.19 10.26
C VAL A 184 10.78 -7.17 11.22
N GLN A 185 9.93 -6.34 11.82
CA GLN A 185 10.30 -5.40 12.87
C GLN A 185 9.32 -5.55 14.03
N GLN A 186 9.81 -5.45 15.25
CA GLN A 186 8.95 -5.47 16.44
C GLN A 186 9.11 -4.16 17.20
N ARG A 187 7.99 -3.52 17.54
CA ARG A 187 7.97 -2.37 18.45
C ARG A 187 6.92 -2.58 19.53
N GLY A 188 7.36 -2.47 20.79
CA GLY A 188 6.56 -2.86 21.94
C GLY A 188 6.07 -4.31 21.78
N ASN A 189 4.76 -4.49 21.91
CA ASN A 189 4.10 -5.78 21.80
C ASN A 189 3.46 -5.98 20.42
N ILE A 190 3.97 -5.31 19.38
CA ILE A 190 3.44 -5.43 18.02
C ILE A 190 4.57 -5.85 17.09
N ARG A 191 4.33 -6.93 16.35
CA ARG A 191 5.18 -7.40 15.27
C ARG A 191 4.62 -6.87 13.95
N PHE A 192 5.46 -6.16 13.22
CA PHE A 192 5.21 -5.66 11.88
C PHE A 192 5.99 -6.51 10.88
N THR A 193 5.34 -6.89 9.79
CA THR A 193 5.94 -7.67 8.71
C THR A 193 5.70 -6.97 7.39
N ALA A 194 6.67 -7.02 6.49
CA ALA A 194 6.53 -6.73 5.08
C ALA A 194 6.98 -7.97 4.29
N THR A 195 6.16 -8.43 3.35
CA THR A 195 6.50 -9.56 2.47
C THR A 195 6.36 -9.11 1.03
N THR A 196 7.45 -9.18 0.26
CA THR A 196 7.46 -8.81 -1.16
C THR A 196 7.16 -10.06 -1.99
N ASN A 197 6.20 -9.98 -2.91
CA ASN A 197 5.96 -11.06 -3.88
C ASN A 197 6.82 -10.88 -5.14
N GLU A 198 6.71 -11.83 -6.07
CA GLU A 198 7.44 -11.80 -7.36
C GLU A 198 7.06 -10.59 -8.22
N ASP A 199 5.82 -10.10 -8.09
CA ASP A 199 5.26 -8.96 -8.83
C ASP A 199 5.59 -7.60 -8.18
N THR A 200 6.46 -7.58 -7.16
CA THR A 200 6.87 -6.40 -6.38
C THR A 200 5.78 -5.76 -5.51
N ASP A 201 4.62 -6.40 -5.42
CA ASP A 201 3.61 -6.03 -4.44
C ASP A 201 4.10 -6.41 -3.04
N ILE A 202 3.66 -5.62 -2.06
CA ILE A 202 4.06 -5.81 -0.67
C ILE A 202 2.82 -6.04 0.18
N ILE A 203 2.82 -7.16 0.89
CA ILE A 203 1.85 -7.45 1.94
C ILE A 203 2.48 -7.00 3.25
N PHE A 204 1.84 -6.02 3.89
CA PHE A 204 2.18 -5.56 5.22
C PHE A 204 1.23 -6.20 6.21
N THR A 205 1.74 -6.73 7.31
CA THR A 205 0.90 -7.20 8.41
C THR A 205 1.36 -6.60 9.72
N ALA A 206 0.43 -6.45 10.64
CA ALA A 206 0.75 -6.20 12.03
C ALA A 206 -0.12 -7.08 12.91
N GLU A 207 0.53 -7.66 13.92
CA GLU A 207 -0.09 -8.58 14.87
C GLU A 207 0.51 -8.37 16.28
N PRO A 208 -0.28 -8.53 17.35
CA PRO A 208 0.22 -8.49 18.71
C PRO A 208 1.13 -9.69 19.00
N THR A 209 2.21 -9.45 19.74
CA THR A 209 3.08 -10.51 20.28
C THR A 209 2.63 -10.88 21.69
N LEU A 210 2.55 -12.19 21.98
CA LEU A 210 2.24 -12.75 23.31
C LEU A 210 3.32 -12.45 24.35
#